data_AF-A0A9X4JWG7-F1
#
_entry.id   AF-A0A9X4JWG7-F1
#
_cell.length_a   1.000
_cell.length_b   1.000
_cell.length_c   1.000
_cell.angle_alpha   90.00
_cell.angle_beta   90.00
_cell.angle_gamma   90.00
#
_symmetry.space_group_name_H-M   'P 1'
#
loop_
_entity.id
_entity.type
_entity.pdbx_description
1 polymer ?
#
loop_
_entity_poly.entity_id
_entity_poly.type
_entity_poly.pdbx_seq_one_letter_code
_entity_poly.pdbx_strand_id
1 'polypeptide(L)'
;MHQPVCFQPFFPKPFEWLQFAVGRVQRLQERPESRLSEGDVIALDDTKVAHPFGKKLPFLCWLFDSSTRNHVWCMNLISTYAVLKNGLEYPLFWRFWRKTESRNDKQTKLELARKMLLDLRSTWRERLWVAMDRWFICKNFFNWLAEHNFDWVTKAGKNTVLYCKYFDPVSRKEQYKKVNPKELLRSIYAKLCKLEKGGIISIPDVYIKLSYETTNRKGEPVRRWRYVPIAAVASTYRKEPVTVDGILQEDDESAACRMPTC
;
A
#
# COMPACT_ATOMS: atom_id res chain seq x y z
N MET A 1 25.32 -12.36 -37.95
CA MET A 1 24.56 -11.09 -37.95
C MET A 1 23.25 -11.32 -37.21
N HIS A 2 23.14 -10.77 -36.00
CA HIS A 2 21.96 -10.87 -35.14
C HIS A 2 20.83 -10.00 -35.66
N GLN A 3 19.60 -10.50 -35.63
CA GLN A 3 18.39 -9.71 -35.81
C GLN A 3 17.96 -9.10 -34.47
N PRO A 4 17.87 -7.77 -34.34
CA PRO A 4 17.13 -7.12 -33.25
C PRO A 4 15.88 -6.43 -33.84
N VAL A 5 15.03 -7.14 -34.59
CA VAL A 5 13.92 -6.47 -35.32
C VAL A 5 12.54 -6.83 -34.76
N CYS A 6 12.42 -7.85 -33.91
CA CYS A 6 11.10 -8.36 -33.52
C CYS A 6 10.33 -7.47 -32.52
N PHE A 7 11.00 -6.60 -31.76
CA PHE A 7 10.36 -5.78 -30.71
C PHE A 7 10.09 -4.32 -31.10
N GLN A 8 10.81 -3.76 -32.07
CA GLN A 8 10.64 -2.36 -32.50
C GLN A 8 9.24 -2.00 -33.03
N PRO A 9 8.50 -2.88 -33.74
CA PRO A 9 7.16 -2.56 -34.26
C PRO A 9 6.05 -2.52 -33.20
N PHE A 10 6.30 -3.04 -31.98
CA PHE A 10 5.28 -3.16 -30.93
C PHE A 10 5.13 -1.90 -30.08
N PHE A 11 6.23 -1.20 -29.79
CA PHE A 11 6.22 -0.01 -28.93
C PHE A 11 5.49 1.23 -29.48
N PRO A 12 5.47 1.54 -30.79
CA PRO A 12 4.80 2.74 -31.30
C PRO A 12 3.28 2.56 -31.48
N LYS A 13 2.74 1.34 -31.37
CA LYS A 13 1.30 1.11 -31.45
C LYS A 13 0.64 1.52 -30.13
N PRO A 14 -0.52 2.19 -30.13
CA PRO A 14 -1.28 2.43 -28.92
C PRO A 14 -1.74 1.09 -28.37
N PHE A 15 -0.97 0.54 -27.44
CA PHE A 15 -1.27 -0.73 -26.81
C PHE A 15 -2.06 -0.45 -25.54
N GLU A 16 -3.20 -1.13 -25.39
CA GLU A 16 -3.97 -1.08 -24.16
C GLU A 16 -3.30 -1.92 -23.08
N TRP A 17 -2.22 -1.38 -22.51
CA TRP A 17 -1.42 -2.02 -21.44
C TRP A 17 -2.26 -2.51 -20.27
N LEU A 18 -3.40 -1.85 -20.00
CA LEU A 18 -4.38 -2.31 -19.03
C LEU A 18 -5.03 -3.64 -19.44
N GLN A 19 -5.53 -3.76 -20.67
CA GLN A 19 -6.16 -5.01 -21.12
C GLN A 19 -5.17 -6.18 -21.03
N PHE A 20 -3.90 -5.93 -21.36
CA PHE A 20 -2.85 -6.93 -21.20
C PHE A 20 -2.63 -7.32 -19.73
N ALA A 21 -2.59 -6.35 -18.81
CA ALA A 21 -2.49 -6.64 -17.38
C ALA A 21 -3.68 -7.46 -16.88
N VAL A 22 -4.90 -7.12 -17.31
CA VAL A 22 -6.13 -7.87 -16.97
C VAL A 22 -6.06 -9.29 -17.52
N GLY A 23 -5.74 -9.47 -18.80
CA GLY A 23 -5.61 -10.79 -19.42
C GLY A 23 -4.53 -11.65 -18.77
N ARG A 24 -3.39 -11.05 -18.39
CA ARG A 24 -2.33 -11.74 -17.64
C ARG A 24 -2.83 -12.23 -16.29
N VAL A 25 -3.51 -11.37 -15.53
CA VAL A 25 -4.08 -11.75 -14.24
C VAL A 25 -5.13 -12.84 -14.45
N GLN A 26 -6.07 -12.70 -15.40
CA GLN A 26 -7.05 -13.75 -15.71
C GLN A 26 -6.41 -15.10 -16.01
N ARG A 27 -5.34 -15.14 -16.82
CA ARG A 27 -4.62 -16.38 -17.13
C ARG A 27 -3.95 -17.02 -15.92
N LEU A 28 -3.42 -16.23 -14.98
CA LEU A 28 -2.90 -16.75 -13.72
C LEU A 28 -4.01 -17.39 -12.87
N GLN A 29 -5.26 -17.03 -13.10
CA GLN A 29 -6.37 -17.43 -12.24
C GLN A 29 -7.08 -18.68 -12.76
N GLU A 30 -6.79 -19.08 -14.01
CA GLU A 30 -7.15 -20.37 -14.59
C GLU A 30 -6.40 -21.52 -13.90
N ARG A 31 -5.20 -21.26 -13.36
CA ARG A 31 -4.37 -22.29 -12.73
C ARG A 31 -4.65 -22.40 -11.23
N PRO A 32 -4.91 -23.60 -10.69
CA PRO A 32 -5.20 -23.77 -9.26
C PRO A 32 -4.11 -23.24 -8.31
N GLU A 33 -2.84 -23.34 -8.73
CA GLU A 33 -1.66 -22.94 -7.95
C GLU A 33 -1.50 -21.42 -7.78
N SER A 34 -2.00 -20.63 -8.73
CA SER A 34 -1.89 -19.17 -8.74
C SER A 34 -3.24 -18.46 -8.65
N ARG A 35 -4.33 -19.22 -8.48
CA ARG A 35 -5.67 -18.67 -8.30
C ARG A 35 -5.83 -18.10 -6.90
N LEU A 36 -6.33 -16.88 -6.83
CA LEU A 36 -6.69 -16.22 -5.57
C LEU A 36 -7.84 -16.96 -4.89
N SER A 37 -7.71 -17.11 -3.59
CA SER A 37 -8.62 -17.78 -2.68
C SER A 37 -8.96 -16.89 -1.50
N GLU A 38 -10.04 -17.22 -0.78
CA GLU A 38 -10.43 -16.47 0.41
C GLU A 38 -9.27 -16.39 1.41
N GLY A 39 -8.96 -15.18 1.87
CA GLY A 39 -7.90 -14.93 2.85
C GLY A 39 -6.50 -14.71 2.25
N ASP A 40 -6.33 -14.78 0.93
CA ASP A 40 -5.08 -14.36 0.29
C ASP A 40 -4.87 -12.85 0.42
N VAL A 41 -3.62 -12.42 0.33
CA VAL A 41 -3.20 -11.04 0.60
C VAL A 41 -2.87 -10.33 -0.70
N ILE A 42 -3.35 -9.09 -0.79
CA ILE A 42 -3.01 -8.13 -1.84
C ILE A 42 -2.13 -7.06 -1.19
N ALA A 43 -0.83 -7.10 -1.48
CA ALA A 43 0.09 -6.05 -1.05
C ALA A 43 -0.07 -4.83 -1.97
N LEU A 44 -0.40 -3.68 -1.39
CA LEU A 44 -0.55 -2.40 -2.07
C LEU A 44 0.62 -1.49 -1.65
N ASP A 45 1.42 -1.08 -2.62
CA ASP A 45 2.60 -0.25 -2.37
C ASP A 45 2.76 0.91 -3.37
N ASP A 46 3.50 1.93 -2.97
CA ASP A 46 3.92 3.04 -3.83
C ASP A 46 5.45 3.17 -3.90
N THR A 47 5.98 3.01 -5.10
CA THR A 47 7.43 3.03 -5.35
C THR A 47 7.79 4.23 -6.20
N LYS A 48 8.88 4.92 -5.85
CA LYS A 48 9.48 5.96 -6.68
C LYS A 48 10.64 5.36 -7.46
N VAL A 49 10.53 5.35 -8.78
CA VAL A 49 11.59 4.87 -9.68
C VAL A 49 12.36 6.09 -10.18
N ALA A 50 13.62 6.21 -9.78
CA ALA A 50 14.47 7.36 -10.12
C ALA A 50 14.85 7.33 -11.61
N HIS A 51 14.76 8.49 -12.26
CA HIS A 51 15.17 8.71 -13.64
C HIS A 51 15.99 10.01 -13.73
N PRO A 52 17.27 9.99 -13.30
CA PRO A 52 18.10 11.20 -13.18
C PRO A 52 18.26 11.96 -14.51
N PHE A 53 18.34 11.23 -15.62
CA PHE A 53 18.52 11.79 -16.96
C PHE A 53 17.22 11.99 -17.76
N GLY A 54 16.08 11.53 -17.23
CA GLY A 54 14.80 11.45 -17.94
C GLY A 54 13.95 12.72 -17.93
N LYS A 55 14.49 13.89 -17.54
CA LYS A 55 13.71 15.10 -17.15
C LYS A 55 12.65 15.58 -18.16
N LYS A 56 12.77 15.21 -19.45
CA LYS A 56 11.80 15.57 -20.51
C LYS A 56 10.62 14.60 -20.62
N LEU A 57 10.61 13.51 -19.87
CA LEU A 57 9.53 12.52 -19.91
C LEU A 57 8.27 13.08 -19.20
N PRO A 58 7.10 13.09 -19.86
CA PRO A 58 5.91 13.82 -19.39
C PRO A 58 5.25 13.20 -18.15
N PHE A 59 5.63 11.98 -17.76
CA PHE A 59 5.10 11.30 -16.56
C PHE A 59 6.03 11.37 -15.36
N LEU A 60 7.24 11.92 -15.50
CA LEU A 60 8.15 12.10 -14.37
C LEU A 60 7.75 13.31 -13.53
N CYS A 61 7.96 13.16 -12.23
CA CYS A 61 7.66 14.19 -11.25
C CYS A 61 8.91 14.47 -10.41
N TRP A 62 9.13 15.74 -10.08
CA TRP A 62 10.08 16.12 -9.03
C TRP A 62 9.42 15.89 -7.67
N LEU A 63 9.81 14.81 -6.98
CA LEU A 63 9.21 14.39 -5.71
C LEU A 63 10.27 14.25 -4.62
N PHE A 64 9.89 14.53 -3.38
CA PHE A 64 10.70 14.22 -2.21
C PHE A 64 10.65 12.72 -1.92
N ASP A 65 11.80 12.10 -1.79
CA ASP A 65 11.91 10.73 -1.35
C ASP A 65 12.40 10.66 0.10
N SER A 66 11.54 10.14 0.97
CA SER A 66 11.81 10.11 2.41
C SER A 66 12.86 9.09 2.82
N SER A 67 13.13 8.07 1.99
CA SER A 67 14.16 7.06 2.24
C SER A 67 15.56 7.65 2.08
N THR A 68 15.80 8.36 0.98
CA THR A 68 17.07 9.02 0.64
C THR A 68 17.16 10.46 1.18
N ARG A 69 16.04 11.00 1.68
CA ARG A 69 15.88 12.38 2.18
C ARG A 69 16.19 13.46 1.15
N ASN A 70 16.07 13.14 -0.13
CA ASN A 70 16.38 14.05 -1.24
C ASN A 70 15.21 14.16 -2.22
N HIS A 71 15.23 15.21 -3.04
CA HIS A 71 14.33 15.29 -4.19
C HIS A 71 14.91 14.55 -5.39
N VAL A 72 14.06 13.79 -6.07
CA VAL A 72 14.46 12.97 -7.22
C VAL A 72 13.44 13.14 -8.34
N TRP A 73 13.93 13.23 -9.57
CA TRP A 73 13.11 13.09 -10.77
C TRP A 73 12.73 11.62 -10.89
N CYS A 74 11.47 11.31 -10.62
CA CYS A 74 11.04 9.94 -10.54
C CYS A 74 9.66 9.71 -11.14
N MET A 75 9.44 8.47 -11.54
CA MET A 75 8.14 7.94 -11.85
C MET A 75 7.54 7.39 -10.55
N ASN A 76 6.32 7.80 -10.21
CA ASN A 76 5.64 7.25 -9.04
C ASN A 76 4.72 6.09 -9.50
N LEU A 77 5.10 4.87 -9.14
CA LEU A 77 4.39 3.65 -9.49
C LEU A 77 3.59 3.18 -8.28
N ILE A 78 2.28 3.06 -8.45
CA ILE A 78 1.43 2.37 -7.47
C ILE A 78 1.23 0.97 -8.01
N SER A 79 1.48 -0.03 -7.18
CA SER A 79 1.46 -1.42 -7.59
C SER A 79 0.71 -2.29 -6.60
N THR A 80 0.10 -3.34 -7.11
CA THR A 80 -0.50 -4.40 -6.31
C THR A 80 0.19 -5.73 -6.61
N TYR A 81 0.45 -6.50 -5.56
CA TYR A 81 1.02 -7.85 -5.65
C TYR A 81 0.09 -8.83 -4.92
N ALA A 82 -0.09 -10.00 -5.48
CA ALA A 82 -0.74 -11.11 -4.80
C ALA A 82 0.31 -11.86 -3.97
N VAL A 83 -0.05 -12.21 -2.74
CA VAL A 83 0.70 -13.10 -1.85
C VAL A 83 -0.28 -14.16 -1.40
N LEU A 84 -0.13 -15.36 -1.96
CA LEU A 84 -1.02 -16.48 -1.70
C LEU A 84 -0.59 -17.23 -0.44
N LYS A 85 -1.53 -17.93 0.20
CA LYS A 85 -1.25 -18.79 1.36
C LYS A 85 -0.19 -19.86 1.10
N ASN A 86 -0.03 -20.30 -0.14
CA ASN A 86 1.01 -21.25 -0.54
C ASN A 86 2.41 -20.62 -0.67
N GLY A 87 2.54 -19.32 -0.41
CA GLY A 87 3.79 -18.57 -0.53
C GLY A 87 4.11 -18.08 -1.94
N LEU A 88 3.25 -18.34 -2.93
CA LEU A 88 3.43 -17.81 -4.27
C LEU A 88 3.13 -16.31 -4.29
N GLU A 89 4.04 -15.55 -4.88
CA GLU A 89 3.90 -14.11 -5.04
C GLU A 89 3.97 -13.72 -6.52
N TYR A 90 3.10 -12.82 -6.96
CA TYR A 90 3.16 -12.29 -8.32
C TYR A 90 2.53 -10.90 -8.43
N PRO A 91 3.00 -10.05 -9.36
CA PRO A 91 2.41 -8.74 -9.59
C PRO A 91 1.00 -8.86 -10.16
N LEU A 92 0.09 -7.98 -9.75
CA LEU A 92 -1.28 -7.90 -10.26
C LEU A 92 -1.44 -6.70 -11.21
N PHE A 93 -1.62 -5.51 -10.65
CA PHE A 93 -1.84 -4.29 -11.41
C PHE A 93 -0.82 -3.23 -11.02
N TRP A 94 -0.59 -2.30 -11.93
CA TRP A 94 0.21 -1.13 -11.65
C TRP A 94 -0.35 0.08 -12.39
N ARG A 95 -0.13 1.26 -11.81
CA ARG A 95 -0.56 2.54 -12.36
C ARG A 95 0.50 3.60 -12.12
N PHE A 96 0.75 4.42 -13.13
CA PHE A 96 1.56 5.63 -12.96
C PHE A 96 0.74 6.73 -12.32
N TRP A 97 1.20 7.20 -11.17
CA TRP A 97 0.70 8.44 -10.61
C TRP A 97 1.43 9.62 -11.25
N ARG A 98 0.64 10.57 -11.76
CA ARG A 98 1.16 11.79 -12.38
C ARG A 98 0.73 13.00 -11.55
N LYS A 99 1.66 13.92 -11.36
CA LYS A 99 1.37 15.22 -10.75
C LYS A 99 0.84 16.15 -11.85
N THR A 100 -0.47 16.28 -11.94
CA THR A 100 -1.12 17.18 -12.90
C THR A 100 -1.63 18.43 -12.18
N GLU A 101 -1.50 19.59 -12.82
CA GLU A 101 -2.03 20.87 -12.33
C GLU A 101 -3.51 21.08 -12.69
N SER A 102 -3.99 20.46 -13.78
CA SER A 102 -5.39 20.46 -14.16
C SER A 102 -6.24 19.75 -13.11
N ARG A 103 -7.27 20.44 -12.59
CA ARG A 103 -8.15 19.90 -11.55
C ARG A 103 -8.95 18.68 -12.02
N ASN A 104 -9.26 18.60 -13.31
CA ASN A 104 -10.09 17.54 -13.89
C ASN A 104 -9.33 16.21 -14.07
N ASP A 105 -8.01 16.24 -14.25
CA ASP A 105 -7.20 15.02 -14.45
C ASP A 105 -6.44 14.59 -13.19
N LYS A 106 -6.62 15.33 -12.09
CA LYS A 106 -5.91 15.10 -10.85
C LYS A 106 -6.44 13.85 -10.16
N GLN A 107 -5.77 12.73 -10.38
CA GLN A 107 -6.04 11.48 -9.69
C GLN A 107 -5.16 11.36 -8.44
N THR A 108 -5.77 11.07 -7.30
CA THR A 108 -5.02 10.75 -6.10
C THR A 108 -4.46 9.32 -6.20
N LYS A 109 -3.36 9.03 -5.50
CA LYS A 109 -2.86 7.64 -5.46
C LYS A 109 -3.90 6.68 -4.86
N LEU A 110 -4.72 7.17 -3.92
CA LEU A 110 -5.82 6.38 -3.35
C LEU A 110 -6.88 6.05 -4.39
N GLU A 111 -7.23 6.96 -5.29
CA GLU A 111 -8.14 6.66 -6.41
C GLU A 111 -7.56 5.63 -7.36
N LEU A 112 -6.27 5.73 -7.69
CA LEU A 112 -5.59 4.74 -8.52
C LEU A 112 -5.58 3.36 -7.85
N ALA A 113 -5.32 3.29 -6.54
CA ALA A 113 -5.41 2.06 -5.76
C ALA A 113 -6.82 1.47 -5.78
N ARG A 114 -7.86 2.30 -5.57
CA ARG A 114 -9.27 1.85 -5.67
C ARG A 114 -9.58 1.29 -7.03
N LYS A 115 -9.16 1.95 -8.12
CA LYS A 115 -9.37 1.46 -9.49
C LYS A 115 -8.75 0.08 -9.68
N MET A 116 -7.50 -0.11 -9.27
CA MET A 116 -6.84 -1.43 -9.38
C MET A 116 -7.54 -2.52 -8.54
N LEU A 117 -8.04 -2.18 -7.35
CA LEU A 117 -8.80 -3.12 -6.51
C LEU A 117 -10.20 -3.40 -7.07
N LEU A 118 -10.84 -2.44 -7.74
CA LEU A 118 -12.09 -2.65 -8.48
C LEU A 118 -11.89 -3.52 -9.72
N ASP A 119 -10.79 -3.29 -10.46
CA ASP A 119 -10.40 -4.12 -11.60
C ASP A 119 -10.26 -5.58 -11.13
N LEU A 120 -9.68 -5.81 -9.94
CA LEU A 120 -9.64 -7.14 -9.31
C LEU A 120 -11.03 -7.65 -8.94
N ARG A 121 -11.88 -6.82 -8.31
CA ARG A 121 -13.24 -7.18 -7.87
C ARG A 121 -14.20 -7.50 -9.01
N SER A 122 -13.94 -6.97 -10.20
CA SER A 122 -14.72 -7.28 -11.40
C SER A 122 -14.70 -8.78 -11.72
N THR A 123 -13.61 -9.46 -11.34
CA THR A 123 -13.39 -10.87 -11.67
C THR A 123 -13.42 -11.77 -10.42
N TRP A 124 -13.00 -11.28 -9.25
CA TRP A 124 -12.98 -12.06 -7.99
C TRP A 124 -13.84 -11.46 -6.89
N ARG A 125 -14.71 -12.29 -6.29
CA ARG A 125 -15.66 -11.87 -5.24
C ARG A 125 -15.31 -12.36 -3.84
N GLU A 126 -14.35 -13.28 -3.72
CA GLU A 126 -13.90 -13.84 -2.45
C GLU A 126 -13.31 -12.78 -1.53
N ARG A 127 -13.42 -12.99 -0.22
CA ARG A 127 -12.88 -12.05 0.77
C ARG A 127 -11.35 -12.09 0.76
N LEU A 128 -10.71 -10.95 0.47
CA LEU A 128 -9.25 -10.83 0.34
C LEU A 128 -8.73 -9.81 1.35
N TRP A 129 -7.48 -9.97 1.76
CA TRP A 129 -6.80 -9.01 2.62
C TRP A 129 -6.02 -7.99 1.79
N VAL A 130 -6.01 -6.72 2.20
CA VAL A 130 -5.17 -5.68 1.60
C VAL A 130 -4.12 -5.26 2.63
N ALA A 131 -2.87 -5.64 2.40
CA ALA A 131 -1.72 -5.20 3.18
C ALA A 131 -1.15 -3.93 2.56
N MET A 132 -1.01 -2.86 3.34
CA MET A 132 -0.58 -1.55 2.82
C MET A 132 0.31 -0.79 3.80
N ASP A 133 1.16 0.09 3.28
CA ASP A 133 1.92 1.02 4.12
C ASP A 133 1.01 2.12 4.69
N ARG A 134 1.51 2.76 5.75
CA ARG A 134 0.92 3.86 6.51
C ARG A 134 0.46 5.02 5.65
N TRP A 135 1.08 5.22 4.50
CA TRP A 135 0.71 6.28 3.58
C TRP A 135 -0.75 6.15 3.11
N PHE A 136 -1.26 4.91 3.01
CA PHE A 136 -2.64 4.63 2.62
C PHE A 136 -3.64 4.66 3.79
N ILE A 137 -3.22 5.00 5.02
CA ILE A 137 -4.12 5.09 6.18
C ILE A 137 -5.09 6.27 6.00
N CYS A 138 -6.29 5.94 5.55
CA CYS A 138 -7.40 6.88 5.41
C CYS A 138 -8.70 6.21 5.87
N LYS A 139 -9.43 6.84 6.79
CA LYS A 139 -10.66 6.26 7.36
C LYS A 139 -11.74 5.99 6.31
N ASN A 140 -11.86 6.88 5.32
CA ASN A 140 -12.78 6.69 4.21
C ASN A 140 -12.36 5.51 3.32
N PHE A 141 -11.05 5.26 3.21
CA PHE A 141 -10.54 4.11 2.48
C PHE A 141 -10.82 2.79 3.21
N PHE A 142 -10.74 2.75 4.54
CA PHE A 142 -11.10 1.55 5.30
C PHE A 142 -12.58 1.18 5.18
N ASN A 143 -13.49 2.17 5.21
CA ASN A 143 -14.90 1.89 4.94
C ASN A 143 -15.09 1.36 3.52
N TRP A 144 -14.44 2.00 2.54
CA TRP A 144 -14.52 1.57 1.16
C TRP A 144 -14.00 0.13 0.97
N LEU A 145 -12.90 -0.25 1.61
CA LEU A 145 -12.38 -1.62 1.58
C LEU A 145 -13.41 -2.61 2.16
N ALA A 146 -13.98 -2.29 3.33
CA ALA A 146 -14.99 -3.14 3.96
C ALA A 146 -16.27 -3.27 3.09
N GLU A 147 -16.71 -2.19 2.44
CA GLU A 147 -17.85 -2.19 1.51
C GLU A 147 -17.60 -3.08 0.27
N HIS A 148 -16.32 -3.27 -0.12
CA HIS A 148 -15.91 -4.09 -1.26
C HIS A 148 -15.35 -5.45 -0.84
N ASN A 149 -15.74 -5.94 0.35
CA ASN A 149 -15.34 -7.24 0.91
C ASN A 149 -13.82 -7.45 0.98
N PHE A 150 -13.09 -6.37 1.27
CA PHE A 150 -11.67 -6.43 1.60
C PHE A 150 -11.46 -6.26 3.10
N ASP A 151 -10.72 -7.19 3.69
CA ASP A 151 -10.04 -6.93 4.96
C ASP A 151 -8.75 -6.15 4.71
N TRP A 152 -8.18 -5.59 5.77
CA TRP A 152 -7.00 -4.75 5.64
C TRP A 152 -6.02 -4.94 6.78
N VAL A 153 -4.74 -4.78 6.47
CA VAL A 153 -3.63 -4.73 7.42
C VAL A 153 -2.77 -3.52 7.09
N THR A 154 -2.41 -2.76 8.11
CA THR A 154 -1.49 -1.64 7.99
C THR A 154 -0.71 -1.47 9.29
N LYS A 155 0.50 -0.92 9.19
CA LYS A 155 1.29 -0.55 10.36
C LYS A 155 0.66 0.65 11.06
N ALA A 156 0.61 0.68 12.39
CA ALA A 156 0.18 1.88 13.12
C ALA A 156 1.36 2.86 13.28
N GLY A 157 1.16 4.14 12.92
CA GLY A 157 2.14 5.21 13.13
C GLY A 157 2.04 5.83 14.52
N LYS A 158 3.07 6.59 14.95
CA LYS A 158 3.09 7.25 16.28
C LYS A 158 1.86 8.14 16.52
N ASN A 159 1.34 8.77 15.46
CA ASN A 159 0.22 9.70 15.51
C ASN A 159 -1.14 9.04 15.19
N THR A 160 -1.17 7.72 14.96
CA THR A 160 -2.42 7.00 14.71
C THR A 160 -3.29 7.04 15.96
N VAL A 161 -4.53 7.50 15.82
CA VAL A 161 -5.47 7.60 16.94
C VAL A 161 -6.28 6.30 17.05
N LEU A 162 -6.08 5.59 18.15
CA LEU A 162 -6.79 4.37 18.49
C LEU A 162 -7.62 4.58 19.77
N TYR A 163 -8.49 3.64 20.07
CA TYR A 163 -9.35 3.68 21.24
C TYR A 163 -9.35 2.34 21.97
N CYS A 164 -9.30 2.37 23.30
CA CYS A 164 -9.55 1.21 24.13
C CYS A 164 -10.89 1.37 24.84
N LYS A 165 -11.63 0.27 24.91
CA LYS A 165 -12.88 0.19 25.64
C LYS A 165 -12.58 0.01 27.13
N TYR A 166 -13.26 0.76 27.99
CA TYR A 166 -13.20 0.59 29.44
C TYR A 166 -14.57 0.81 30.05
N PHE A 167 -14.79 0.20 31.21
CA PHE A 167 -16.01 0.40 31.99
C PHE A 167 -15.80 1.59 32.95
N ASP A 168 -16.65 2.59 32.87
CA ASP A 168 -16.65 3.70 33.83
C ASP A 168 -17.57 3.35 35.01
N PRO A 169 -17.03 3.16 36.22
CA PRO A 169 -17.82 2.79 37.40
C PRO A 169 -18.81 3.88 37.81
N VAL A 170 -18.55 5.15 37.48
CA VAL A 170 -19.40 6.28 37.86
C VAL A 170 -20.63 6.35 36.95
N SER A 171 -20.42 6.33 35.63
CA SER A 171 -21.54 6.38 34.67
C SER A 171 -22.21 5.02 34.42
N ARG A 172 -21.64 3.92 34.92
CA ARG A 172 -22.05 2.53 34.65
C ARG A 172 -22.20 2.22 33.16
N LYS A 173 -21.41 2.90 32.34
CA LYS A 173 -21.44 2.80 30.88
C LYS A 173 -20.05 2.47 30.35
N GLU A 174 -20.04 1.77 29.23
CA GLU A 174 -18.83 1.52 28.47
C GLU A 174 -18.40 2.80 27.76
N GLN A 175 -17.16 3.21 27.98
CA GLN A 175 -16.58 4.39 27.36
C GLN A 175 -15.33 4.02 26.56
N TYR A 176 -14.94 4.92 25.65
CA TYR A 176 -13.79 4.74 24.78
C TYR A 176 -12.72 5.76 25.11
N LYS A 177 -11.57 5.29 25.60
CA LYS A 177 -10.41 6.15 25.89
C LYS A 177 -9.54 6.23 24.65
N LYS A 178 -9.18 7.44 24.24
CA LYS A 178 -8.18 7.67 23.19
C LYS A 178 -6.82 7.19 23.68
N VAL A 179 -6.15 6.37 22.87
CA VAL A 179 -4.81 5.85 23.13
C VAL A 179 -3.93 6.00 21.90
N ASN A 180 -2.62 6.15 22.11
CA ASN A 180 -1.64 6.11 21.02
C ASN A 180 -0.95 4.73 20.95
N PRO A 181 -0.37 4.34 19.79
CA PRO A 181 0.32 3.06 19.67
C PRO A 181 1.51 2.91 20.63
N LYS A 182 2.14 4.00 21.06
CA LYS A 182 3.25 3.97 22.02
C LYS A 182 2.80 3.51 23.42
N GLU A 183 1.64 3.97 23.87
CA GLU A 183 0.99 3.58 25.12
C GLU A 183 0.56 2.12 25.06
N LEU A 184 -0.03 1.68 23.95
CA LEU A 184 -0.38 0.28 23.72
C LEU A 184 0.86 -0.62 23.76
N LEU A 185 1.95 -0.24 23.08
CA LEU A 185 3.19 -1.01 23.13
C LEU A 185 3.81 -1.03 24.52
N ARG A 186 3.72 0.07 25.28
CA ARG A 186 4.25 0.14 26.65
C ARG A 186 3.55 -0.84 27.59
N SER A 187 2.24 -1.05 27.45
CA SER A 187 1.49 -1.96 28.32
C SER A 187 1.86 -3.43 28.12
N ILE A 188 2.32 -3.81 26.92
CA ILE A 188 2.72 -5.18 26.58
C ILE A 188 4.23 -5.37 26.46
N TYR A 189 5.04 -4.31 26.60
CA TYR A 189 6.48 -4.34 26.34
C TYR A 189 7.20 -5.42 27.15
N ALA A 190 6.89 -5.55 28.44
CA ALA A 190 7.47 -6.58 29.30
C ALA A 190 7.14 -8.00 28.83
N LYS A 191 5.97 -8.23 28.24
CA LYS A 191 5.58 -9.51 27.65
C LYS A 191 6.29 -9.73 26.30
N LEU A 192 6.37 -8.68 25.48
CA LEU A 192 7.08 -8.71 24.19
C LEU A 192 8.57 -9.02 24.36
N CYS A 193 9.25 -8.46 25.36
CA CYS A 193 10.68 -8.70 25.59
C CYS A 193 11.00 -10.14 26.02
N LYS A 194 10.01 -10.86 26.58
CA LYS A 194 10.17 -12.28 26.94
C LYS A 194 10.02 -13.20 25.74
N LEU A 195 9.32 -12.75 24.70
CA LEU A 195 9.24 -13.45 23.43
C LEU A 195 10.47 -13.01 22.64
N GLU A 196 11.31 -13.97 22.25
CA GLU A 196 12.55 -13.72 21.53
C GLU A 196 12.34 -12.99 20.18
N LYS A 197 13.38 -12.91 19.35
CA LYS A 197 13.31 -12.18 18.06
C LYS A 197 12.20 -12.74 17.15
N GLY A 198 11.24 -11.89 16.81
CA GLY A 198 10.05 -12.25 16.02
C GLY A 198 8.85 -12.67 16.88
N GLY A 199 8.89 -12.46 18.19
CA GLY A 199 7.73 -12.62 19.07
C GLY A 199 6.56 -11.75 18.64
N ILE A 200 5.35 -12.32 18.64
CA ILE A 200 4.10 -11.68 18.23
C ILE A 200 3.12 -11.73 19.40
N ILE A 201 2.48 -10.60 19.73
CA ILE A 201 1.43 -10.50 20.74
C ILE A 201 0.21 -9.80 20.16
N SER A 202 -0.96 -10.40 20.33
CA SER A 202 -2.25 -9.75 20.11
C SER A 202 -2.59 -8.82 21.28
N ILE A 203 -3.05 -7.60 20.96
CA ILE A 203 -3.57 -6.62 21.90
C ILE A 203 -5.10 -6.61 21.75
N PRO A 204 -5.86 -7.10 22.75
CA PRO A 204 -7.31 -7.12 22.68
C PRO A 204 -7.92 -5.72 22.84
N ASP A 205 -9.21 -5.61 22.51
CA ASP A 205 -10.06 -4.44 22.79
C ASP A 205 -9.55 -3.10 22.23
N VAL A 206 -8.95 -3.15 21.05
CA VAL A 206 -8.55 -1.97 20.29
C VAL A 206 -9.61 -1.63 19.24
N TYR A 207 -9.94 -0.35 19.15
CA TYR A 207 -10.97 0.18 18.28
C TYR A 207 -10.45 1.35 17.45
N ILE A 208 -11.02 1.52 16.26
CA ILE A 208 -10.82 2.70 15.42
C ILE A 208 -12.14 3.43 15.21
N LYS A 209 -12.11 4.76 15.27
CA LYS A 209 -13.29 5.60 15.03
C LYS A 209 -13.45 5.87 13.53
N LEU A 210 -14.43 5.23 12.89
CA LEU A 210 -14.77 5.40 11.47
C LEU A 210 -16.05 6.22 11.31
N SER A 211 -16.12 7.03 10.26
CA SER A 211 -17.35 7.73 9.90
C SER A 211 -18.21 6.87 8.98
N TYR A 212 -19.52 7.00 9.03
CA TYR A 212 -20.42 6.38 8.06
C TYR A 212 -21.54 7.36 7.71
N GLU A 213 -22.11 7.21 6.53
CA GLU A 213 -23.25 8.00 6.09
C GLU A 213 -24.54 7.29 6.49
N THR A 214 -25.52 8.06 6.98
CA THR A 214 -26.84 7.56 7.35
C THR A 214 -27.87 8.66 7.12
N THR A 215 -29.12 8.29 6.86
CA THR A 215 -30.20 9.26 6.66
C THR A 215 -30.79 9.70 7.99
N ASN A 216 -31.04 11.00 8.15
CA ASN A 216 -31.82 11.49 9.28
C ASN A 216 -33.32 11.17 9.11
N ARG A 217 -34.14 11.51 10.11
CA ARG A 217 -35.61 11.33 10.05
C ARG A 217 -36.27 12.14 8.91
N LYS A 218 -35.57 13.11 8.32
CA LYS A 218 -36.01 13.96 7.21
C LYS A 218 -35.48 13.49 5.84
N GLY A 219 -34.76 12.35 5.78
CA GLY A 219 -34.18 11.81 4.56
C GLY A 219 -32.86 12.45 4.12
N GLU A 220 -32.29 13.38 4.89
CA GLU A 220 -31.03 14.04 4.53
C GLU A 220 -29.83 13.18 4.94
N PRO A 221 -28.76 13.11 4.11
CA PRO A 221 -27.55 12.38 4.45
C PRO A 221 -26.78 13.08 5.57
N VAL A 222 -26.53 12.35 6.67
CA VAL A 222 -25.78 12.80 7.83
C VAL A 222 -24.59 11.87 8.07
N ARG A 223 -23.42 12.46 8.29
CA ARG A 223 -22.20 11.73 8.64
C ARG A 223 -22.16 11.47 10.16
N ARG A 224 -22.23 10.20 10.55
CA ARG A 224 -22.08 9.75 11.93
C ARG A 224 -20.76 9.03 12.15
N TRP A 225 -20.45 8.71 13.41
CA TRP A 225 -19.23 8.01 13.79
C TRP A 225 -19.56 6.73 14.55
N ARG A 226 -18.78 5.68 14.31
CA ARG A 226 -18.83 4.42 15.04
C ARG A 226 -17.42 3.99 15.45
N TYR A 227 -17.34 3.26 16.56
CA TYR A 227 -16.12 2.58 16.98
C TYR A 227 -16.17 1.17 16.41
N VAL A 228 -15.19 0.82 15.57
CA VAL A 228 -15.10 -0.50 14.95
C VAL A 228 -13.95 -1.25 15.63
N PRO A 229 -14.18 -2.48 16.13
CA PRO A 229 -13.11 -3.29 16.70
C PRO A 229 -12.10 -3.64 15.62
N ILE A 230 -10.82 -3.64 15.98
CA ILE A 230 -9.73 -4.03 15.10
C ILE A 230 -8.81 -5.01 15.82
N ALA A 231 -8.27 -5.97 15.07
CA ALA A 231 -7.17 -6.79 15.58
C ALA A 231 -5.91 -5.92 15.62
N ALA A 232 -5.34 -5.74 16.81
CA ALA A 232 -4.07 -5.06 16.98
C ALA A 232 -3.00 -6.09 17.34
N VAL A 233 -1.91 -6.10 16.57
CA VAL A 233 -0.80 -7.03 16.76
C VAL A 233 0.48 -6.24 16.92
N ALA A 234 1.30 -6.63 17.90
CA ALA A 234 2.63 -6.09 18.09
C ALA A 234 3.67 -7.19 17.90
N SER A 235 4.76 -6.86 17.23
CA SER A 235 5.86 -7.78 17.00
C SER A 235 7.21 -7.14 17.30
N THR A 236 8.20 -7.96 17.67
CA THR A 236 9.60 -7.54 17.72
C THR A 236 10.21 -7.59 16.32
N TYR A 237 11.02 -6.60 15.97
CA TYR A 237 11.59 -6.47 14.64
C TYR A 237 12.62 -7.59 14.39
N ARG A 238 12.38 -8.44 13.38
CA ARG A 238 13.44 -9.25 12.77
C ARG A 238 14.17 -8.36 11.77
N LYS A 239 15.44 -8.06 12.05
CA LYS A 239 16.36 -7.53 11.03
C LYS A 239 16.85 -8.74 10.24
N GLU A 240 16.09 -9.13 9.23
CA GLU A 240 16.66 -10.02 8.21
C GLU A 240 17.76 -9.22 7.49
N PRO A 241 18.96 -9.78 7.29
CA PRO A 241 19.97 -9.13 6.47
C PRO A 241 19.38 -9.02 5.07
N VAL A 242 19.15 -7.79 4.61
CA VAL A 242 18.91 -7.53 3.20
C VAL A 242 20.26 -7.78 2.52
N THR A 243 20.49 -9.00 2.03
CA THR A 243 21.51 -9.25 1.02
C THR A 243 21.01 -8.57 -0.25
N VAL A 244 21.49 -7.35 -0.50
CA VAL A 244 21.33 -6.65 -1.78
C VAL A 244 22.32 -7.27 -2.77
N ASP A 245 22.21 -8.57 -3.02
CA ASP A 245 22.94 -9.22 -4.10
C ASP A 245 22.15 -8.97 -5.38
N GLY A 246 22.46 -7.88 -6.08
CA GLY A 246 21.81 -7.53 -7.34
C GLY A 246 21.95 -6.10 -7.83
N ILE A 247 22.61 -5.20 -7.07
CA ILE A 247 23.08 -3.93 -7.65
C ILE A 247 24.52 -4.19 -8.09
N LEU A 248 24.72 -4.37 -9.40
CA LEU A 248 26.03 -4.14 -10.01
C LEU A 248 26.45 -2.72 -9.59
N GLN A 249 27.43 -2.63 -8.69
CA GLN A 249 28.25 -1.43 -8.59
C GLN A 249 28.99 -1.35 -9.92
N GLU A 250 28.52 -0.51 -10.83
CA GLU A 250 29.42 0.02 -11.85
C GLU A 250 30.45 0.85 -11.10
N ASP A 251 31.67 0.33 -11.04
CA ASP A 251 32.83 1.06 -10.54
C ASP A 251 32.97 2.36 -11.33
N ASP A 252 32.86 3.49 -10.64
CA ASP A 252 33.17 4.83 -11.13
C ASP A 252 34.69 4.90 -11.44
N GLU A 253 35.11 4.37 -12.59
CA GLU A 253 36.42 4.68 -13.15
C GLU A 253 36.40 6.11 -13.72
N SER A 254 36.76 7.06 -12.84
CA SER A 254 37.57 8.25 -13.13
C SER A 254 37.47 8.89 -14.52
N ALA A 255 36.33 9.53 -14.83
CA ALA A 255 36.30 10.56 -15.87
C ALA A 255 36.85 11.89 -15.34
N ALA A 256 38.18 11.99 -15.25
CA ALA A 256 38.87 13.26 -15.06
C ALA A 256 38.62 14.18 -16.26
N CYS A 257 37.64 15.07 -16.13
CA CYS A 257 37.35 16.09 -17.13
C CYS A 257 38.46 17.14 -17.12
N ARG A 258 39.46 16.99 -18.01
CA ARG A 258 40.41 18.06 -18.34
C ARG A 258 39.65 19.15 -19.09
N MET A 259 39.52 20.32 -18.47
CA MET A 259 39.05 21.53 -19.14
C MET A 259 40.11 21.99 -20.16
N PRO A 260 39.75 22.35 -21.40
CA PRO A 260 40.66 23.02 -22.30
C PRO A 260 40.73 24.50 -21.94
N THR A 261 41.95 24.99 -21.73
CA THR A 261 42.30 26.40 -21.61
C THR A 261 42.21 27.11 -22.96
N CYS A 262 41.49 28.23 -22.99
CA CYS A 262 41.86 29.44 -23.71
C CYS A 262 41.68 30.62 -22.76
#